data_AF-A0A7J5ZEJ3-F1
#
_entry.id   AF-A0A7J5ZEJ3-F1
#
_cell.length_a   1.000
_cell.length_b   1.000
_cell.length_c   1.000
_cell.angle_alpha   90.00
_cell.angle_beta   90.00
_cell.angle_gamma   90.00
#
_symmetry.space_group_name_H-M   'P 1'
#
loop_
_entity.id
_entity.type
_entity.pdbx_description
1 polymer ?
#
loop_
_entity_poly.entity_id
_entity_poly.type
_entity_poly.pdbx_seq_one_letter_code
_entity_poly.pdbx_strand_id
1 'polypeptide(L)'
;MDRSYAHSVSGGAGGHGIRISTAYGTRVGSSFGGGYDYQSTSSGSSSGSLAITNEKATMQHLNDRLASYLETVRNLEKANSTLEIKIRETIEKKGLMEGKDFSKYNAIIAELRAKIFDMINGNAHLNIFLDNARLASDDFRVKMEYEMSMRQAVEADVARLRKLLDDTNVMRLHLESDIESLKEELINLRKNHELDVAELRSQITQVGVRVDVDAPKGQDLGKIMAEMRASYEKIALKNQEELKTWHESQITEVQVQVTESSSALKEATVVISETRRRCQGLDIELQSQLSLKASLEATLRDIEIRYNMEMEKYNVIIVRLQEELTLIRTDIQHSTREYEHLLNIKVKLEAEIAEYRRLLDGEADFQLNDAVDSKMVQTKVVTVTQTLVDGKIVLSSLYPTHLLGVPVASQSSSAPNWASSQWDGKRGEVRDQWLKEKGVRCHANENEWKYCNVTVLTRPASWAGPMGTGPPIQDLGPPIQDLGPPIQDLGPPIRIGPAHPGFGP
;
A
#
# COMPACT_ATOMS: atom_id res chain seq x y z
N MET A 1 -37.02 -6.43 30.10
CA MET A 1 -35.86 -7.01 30.79
C MET A 1 -35.70 -8.43 30.28
N ASP A 2 -35.10 -8.58 29.10
CA ASP A 2 -34.79 -9.90 28.55
C ASP A 2 -33.54 -10.44 29.23
N ARG A 3 -33.68 -11.59 29.90
CA ARG A 3 -32.56 -12.30 30.53
C ARG A 3 -31.95 -13.25 29.51
N SER A 4 -30.79 -12.88 28.98
CA SER A 4 -29.92 -13.76 28.21
C SER A 4 -29.38 -14.87 29.13
N TYR A 5 -29.70 -16.13 28.83
CA TYR A 5 -29.10 -17.29 29.49
C TYR A 5 -27.84 -17.73 28.74
N ALA A 6 -26.75 -17.99 29.48
CA ALA A 6 -25.49 -18.46 28.90
C ALA A 6 -25.54 -19.98 28.66
N HIS A 7 -25.19 -20.40 27.44
CA HIS A 7 -24.97 -21.80 27.07
C HIS A 7 -23.47 -22.10 27.10
N SER A 8 -23.05 -23.15 27.80
CA SER A 8 -21.69 -23.68 27.73
C SER A 8 -21.62 -24.84 26.73
N VAL A 9 -20.70 -24.73 25.77
CA VAL A 9 -20.36 -25.79 24.80
C VAL A 9 -18.92 -26.21 25.11
N SER A 10 -18.71 -27.49 25.39
CA SER A 10 -17.37 -28.07 25.53
C SER A 10 -17.21 -29.16 24.48
N GLY A 11 -16.23 -28.98 23.59
CA GLY A 11 -15.89 -29.91 22.51
C GLY A 11 -14.53 -30.55 22.77
N GLY A 12 -14.48 -31.88 22.85
CA GLY A 12 -13.24 -32.65 22.94
C GLY A 12 -12.61 -32.88 21.56
N ALA A 13 -11.28 -32.78 21.47
CA ALA A 13 -10.52 -33.12 20.27
C ALA A 13 -10.66 -34.63 19.99
N GLY A 14 -11.34 -34.99 18.89
CA GLY A 14 -11.56 -36.40 18.52
C GLY A 14 -12.75 -36.70 17.61
N GLY A 15 -13.53 -35.69 17.19
CA GLY A 15 -14.44 -35.82 16.04
C GLY A 15 -15.65 -36.76 16.21
N HIS A 16 -16.11 -37.04 17.43
CA HIS A 16 -17.38 -37.77 17.65
C HIS A 16 -18.22 -37.11 18.76
N GLY A 17 -19.37 -36.53 18.37
CA GLY A 17 -20.51 -36.19 19.26
C GLY A 17 -20.44 -34.85 20.00
N ILE A 18 -21.25 -33.87 19.59
CA ILE A 18 -21.52 -32.65 20.35
C ILE A 18 -22.66 -32.95 21.33
N ARG A 19 -22.44 -32.72 22.64
CA ARG A 19 -23.52 -32.76 23.64
C ARG A 19 -23.82 -31.34 24.11
N ILE A 20 -25.08 -30.92 23.93
CA ILE A 20 -25.61 -29.65 24.42
C ILE A 20 -26.39 -29.96 25.70
N SER A 21 -26.01 -29.34 26.82
CA SER A 21 -26.75 -29.45 28.08
C SER A 21 -27.52 -28.16 28.33
N THR A 22 -28.84 -28.26 28.46
CA THR A 22 -29.74 -27.15 28.81
C THR A 22 -30.09 -27.26 30.29
N ALA A 23 -29.70 -26.27 31.09
CA ALA A 23 -30.10 -26.21 32.49
C ALA A 23 -31.57 -25.75 32.60
N TYR A 24 -32.50 -26.69 32.77
CA TYR A 24 -33.87 -26.40 33.20
C TYR A 24 -33.88 -26.12 34.71
N GLY A 25 -34.11 -24.86 35.07
CA GLY A 25 -34.37 -24.47 36.46
C GLY A 25 -35.80 -24.84 36.86
N THR A 26 -36.00 -26.03 37.41
CA THR A 26 -37.23 -26.41 38.10
C THR A 26 -36.94 -26.56 39.59
N ARG A 27 -37.26 -25.51 40.36
CA ARG A 27 -37.36 -25.62 41.82
C ARG A 27 -38.67 -26.31 42.16
N VAL A 28 -38.60 -27.61 42.43
CA VAL A 28 -39.65 -28.40 43.09
C VAL A 28 -39.03 -28.99 44.35
N GLY A 29 -39.73 -28.79 45.47
CA GLY A 29 -39.20 -28.92 46.82
C GLY A 29 -39.21 -30.33 47.42
N SER A 30 -38.65 -30.39 48.63
CA SER A 30 -38.88 -31.37 49.71
C SER A 30 -37.92 -30.96 50.83
N SER A 31 -38.26 -29.96 51.66
CA SER A 31 -39.04 -30.16 52.90
C SER A 31 -39.03 -31.62 53.37
N PHE A 32 -38.04 -31.98 54.17
CA PHE A 32 -38.13 -33.12 55.07
C PHE A 32 -38.17 -32.57 56.49
N GLY A 33 -39.41 -32.34 56.94
CA GLY A 33 -39.73 -32.16 58.34
C GLY A 33 -39.83 -33.51 59.04
N GLY A 34 -39.38 -33.52 60.29
CA GLY A 34 -39.71 -34.49 61.33
C GLY A 34 -39.34 -33.81 62.64
N GLY A 35 -40.24 -33.28 63.46
CA GLY A 35 -41.64 -33.65 63.64
C GLY A 35 -41.76 -34.69 64.75
N TYR A 36 -41.52 -34.28 65.99
CA TYR A 36 -41.98 -34.97 67.20
C TYR A 36 -42.66 -33.93 68.07
N ASP A 37 -43.97 -34.05 68.18
CA ASP A 37 -44.86 -33.14 68.87
C ASP A 37 -45.37 -33.81 70.16
N TYR A 38 -45.45 -32.99 71.22
CA TYR A 38 -46.37 -32.99 72.36
C TYR A 38 -46.83 -34.31 73.03
N GLN A 39 -46.75 -34.37 74.36
CA GLN A 39 -47.88 -33.93 75.21
C GLN A 39 -47.59 -34.02 76.74
N SER A 40 -48.08 -32.98 77.41
CA SER A 40 -48.16 -32.72 78.85
C SER A 40 -49.05 -33.69 79.63
N THR A 41 -48.66 -34.06 80.85
CA THR A 41 -49.59 -34.20 81.98
C THR A 41 -48.97 -33.73 83.29
N SER A 42 -49.80 -32.96 83.99
CA SER A 42 -49.61 -32.34 85.29
C SER A 42 -49.59 -33.31 86.47
N SER A 43 -48.91 -32.90 87.54
CA SER A 43 -49.40 -32.81 88.93
C SER A 43 -48.53 -33.49 89.99
N GLY A 44 -48.33 -32.76 91.09
CA GLY A 44 -48.38 -33.32 92.44
C GLY A 44 -47.12 -33.98 92.99
N SER A 45 -46.33 -33.18 93.71
CA SER A 45 -45.80 -33.49 95.06
C SER A 45 -45.44 -34.95 95.39
N SER A 46 -44.15 -35.24 95.57
CA SER A 46 -43.63 -35.78 96.83
C SER A 46 -42.20 -36.33 96.68
N SER A 47 -41.36 -35.92 97.64
CA SER A 47 -40.29 -36.71 98.27
C SER A 47 -39.09 -37.18 97.44
N GLY A 48 -37.90 -36.70 97.81
CA GLY A 48 -36.62 -37.02 97.18
C GLY A 48 -36.26 -38.50 97.24
N SER A 49 -36.24 -39.15 96.07
CA SER A 49 -35.58 -40.44 95.83
C SER A 49 -35.46 -40.74 94.33
N LEU A 50 -34.95 -39.81 93.51
CA LEU A 50 -34.84 -39.97 92.04
C LEU A 50 -33.52 -39.50 91.41
N ALA A 51 -32.49 -39.17 92.21
CA ALA A 51 -31.22 -38.68 91.67
C ALA A 51 -30.22 -39.78 91.23
N ILE A 52 -30.38 -41.03 91.69
CA ILE A 52 -29.36 -42.09 91.51
C ILE A 52 -29.59 -42.96 90.24
N THR A 53 -30.80 -42.98 89.68
CA THR A 53 -31.10 -43.79 88.48
C THR A 53 -30.83 -43.06 87.16
N ASN A 54 -30.85 -41.72 87.16
CA ASN A 54 -30.64 -40.92 85.94
C ASN A 54 -29.16 -40.85 85.56
N GLU A 55 -28.25 -40.72 86.54
CA GLU A 55 -26.79 -40.65 86.31
C GLU A 55 -26.20 -41.99 85.83
N LYS A 56 -26.76 -43.12 86.28
CA LYS A 56 -26.36 -44.45 85.81
C LYS A 56 -26.78 -44.71 84.37
N ALA A 57 -27.97 -44.25 83.96
CA ALA A 57 -28.47 -44.38 82.60
C ALA A 57 -27.69 -43.49 81.61
N THR A 58 -27.31 -42.27 82.02
CA THR A 58 -26.46 -41.39 81.21
C THR A 58 -25.04 -41.95 81.07
N MET A 59 -24.46 -42.50 82.14
CA MET A 59 -23.16 -43.19 82.07
C MET A 59 -23.19 -44.44 81.19
N GLN A 60 -24.29 -45.19 81.21
CA GLN A 60 -24.44 -46.36 80.34
C GLN A 60 -24.56 -45.96 78.86
N HIS A 61 -25.34 -44.93 78.54
CA HIS A 61 -25.42 -44.39 77.19
C HIS A 61 -24.07 -43.83 76.68
N LEU A 62 -23.30 -43.18 77.55
CA LEU A 62 -21.95 -42.73 77.23
C LEU A 62 -21.01 -43.92 76.97
N ASN A 63 -21.06 -44.96 77.79
CA ASN A 63 -20.28 -46.17 77.60
C ASN A 63 -20.67 -46.93 76.32
N ASP A 64 -21.96 -47.02 75.99
CA ASP A 64 -22.44 -47.64 74.76
C ASP A 64 -21.99 -46.83 73.52
N ARG A 65 -21.95 -45.50 73.64
CA ARG A 65 -21.39 -44.61 72.61
C ARG A 65 -19.86 -44.74 72.51
N LEU A 66 -19.16 -44.92 73.62
CA LEU A 66 -17.70 -45.16 73.63
C LEU A 66 -17.39 -46.53 73.02
N ALA A 67 -18.18 -47.56 73.32
CA ALA A 67 -18.08 -48.87 72.72
C ALA A 67 -18.32 -48.83 71.21
N SER A 68 -19.33 -48.08 70.74
CA SER A 68 -19.55 -47.90 69.31
C SER A 68 -18.43 -47.10 68.64
N TYR A 69 -17.87 -46.08 69.30
CA TYR A 69 -16.67 -45.39 68.80
C TYR A 69 -15.45 -46.32 68.70
N LEU A 70 -15.17 -47.11 69.74
CA LEU A 70 -14.07 -48.08 69.73
C LEU A 70 -14.26 -49.13 68.63
N GLU A 71 -15.49 -49.57 68.39
CA GLU A 71 -15.80 -50.50 67.29
C GLU A 71 -15.61 -49.84 65.91
N THR A 72 -15.99 -48.56 65.75
CA THR A 72 -15.71 -47.83 64.50
C THR A 72 -14.22 -47.61 64.27
N VAL A 73 -13.44 -47.31 65.32
CA VAL A 73 -11.98 -47.14 65.22
C VAL A 73 -11.32 -48.44 64.80
N ARG A 74 -11.68 -49.57 65.41
CA ARG A 74 -11.16 -50.90 65.01
C ARG A 74 -11.48 -51.24 63.56
N ASN A 75 -12.70 -50.94 63.11
CA ASN A 75 -13.09 -51.16 61.72
C ASN A 75 -12.31 -50.26 60.75
N LEU A 76 -12.04 -49.01 61.12
CA LEU A 76 -11.21 -48.09 60.33
C LEU A 76 -9.74 -48.52 60.29
N GLU A 77 -9.16 -48.97 61.40
CA GLU A 77 -7.79 -49.51 61.45
C GLU A 77 -7.64 -50.75 60.57
N LYS A 78 -8.64 -51.64 60.58
CA LYS A 78 -8.69 -52.82 59.70
C LYS A 78 -8.84 -52.44 58.22
N ALA A 79 -9.66 -51.43 57.92
CA ALA A 79 -9.79 -50.93 56.55
C ALA A 79 -8.50 -50.26 56.07
N ASN A 80 -7.84 -49.48 56.93
CA ASN A 80 -6.62 -48.76 56.59
C ASN A 80 -5.44 -49.72 56.35
N SER A 81 -5.25 -50.71 57.23
CA SER A 81 -4.24 -51.78 57.01
C SER A 81 -4.47 -52.55 55.71
N THR A 82 -5.74 -52.82 55.36
CA THR A 82 -6.07 -53.46 54.07
C THR A 82 -5.75 -52.57 52.86
N LEU A 83 -5.98 -51.26 52.97
CA LEU A 83 -5.65 -50.31 51.91
C LEU A 83 -4.13 -50.14 51.74
N GLU A 84 -3.37 -50.08 52.84
CA GLU A 84 -1.90 -50.01 52.81
C GLU A 84 -1.29 -51.23 52.10
N ILE A 85 -1.80 -52.44 52.37
CA ILE A 85 -1.37 -53.65 51.68
C ILE A 85 -1.67 -53.56 50.18
N LYS A 86 -2.87 -53.10 49.79
CA LYS A 86 -3.24 -52.93 48.38
C LYS A 86 -2.39 -51.89 47.66
N ILE A 87 -2.05 -50.78 48.32
CA ILE A 87 -1.17 -49.76 47.77
C ILE A 87 0.23 -50.34 47.52
N ARG A 88 0.79 -51.06 48.51
CA ARG A 88 2.09 -51.70 48.38
C ARG A 88 2.11 -52.72 47.26
N GLU A 89 1.11 -53.60 47.21
CA GLU A 89 0.98 -54.60 46.15
C GLU A 89 0.81 -53.96 44.76
N THR A 90 0.09 -52.83 44.67
CA THR A 90 -0.06 -52.09 43.41
C THR A 90 1.26 -51.46 42.97
N ILE A 91 2.04 -50.90 43.91
CA ILE A 91 3.35 -50.32 43.62
C ILE A 91 4.33 -51.42 43.20
N GLU A 92 4.36 -52.56 43.89
CA GLU A 92 5.21 -53.70 43.56
C GLU A 92 4.83 -54.33 42.20
N LYS A 93 3.53 -54.53 41.94
CA LYS A 93 3.05 -55.02 40.62
C LYS A 93 3.33 -54.05 39.50
N LYS A 94 3.27 -52.76 39.77
CA LYS A 94 3.57 -51.73 38.78
C LYS A 94 5.07 -51.64 38.51
N GLY A 95 5.90 -52.16 39.42
CA GLY A 95 7.35 -52.10 39.37
C GLY A 95 7.84 -50.65 39.30
N LEU A 96 9.13 -50.42 39.52
CA LEU A 96 9.73 -49.23 38.93
C LEU A 96 9.51 -49.36 37.42
N MET A 97 8.84 -48.38 36.82
CA MET A 97 8.68 -48.25 35.36
C MET A 97 10.06 -47.92 34.74
N GLU A 98 11.07 -48.74 35.01
CA GLU A 98 12.36 -48.72 34.37
C GLU A 98 12.27 -49.53 33.08
N GLY A 99 12.61 -48.90 31.95
CA GLY A 99 13.04 -49.62 30.75
C GLY A 99 11.98 -49.86 29.68
N LYS A 100 11.37 -48.81 29.14
CA LYS A 100 11.18 -48.80 27.68
C LYS A 100 12.40 -48.12 27.08
N ASP A 101 13.28 -48.91 26.47
CA ASP A 101 14.54 -48.42 25.88
C ASP A 101 14.25 -47.56 24.63
N PHE A 102 13.99 -46.27 24.85
CA PHE A 102 13.78 -45.30 23.75
C PHE A 102 15.08 -44.89 23.04
N SER A 103 16.22 -45.44 23.46
CA SER A 103 17.55 -45.14 22.91
C SER A 103 17.62 -45.32 21.39
N LYS A 104 16.96 -46.34 20.84
CA LYS A 104 16.89 -46.60 19.38
C LYS A 104 16.18 -45.48 18.62
N TYR A 105 15.14 -44.89 19.20
CA TYR A 105 14.40 -43.79 18.59
C TYR A 105 15.19 -42.47 18.68
N ASN A 106 15.99 -42.28 19.72
CA ASN A 106 16.82 -41.08 19.86
C ASN A 106 17.86 -40.95 18.74
N ALA A 107 18.46 -42.05 18.29
CA ALA A 107 19.38 -42.04 17.15
C ALA A 107 18.68 -41.61 15.85
N ILE A 108 17.49 -42.16 15.57
CA ILE A 108 16.69 -41.81 14.39
C ILE A 108 16.22 -40.34 14.47
N ILE A 109 15.79 -39.87 15.64
CA ILE A 109 15.40 -38.48 15.85
C ILE A 109 16.58 -37.54 15.62
N ALA A 110 17.78 -37.91 16.07
CA ALA A 110 19.00 -37.13 15.83
C ALA A 110 19.34 -37.05 14.34
N GLU A 111 19.25 -38.16 13.61
CA GLU A 111 19.47 -38.20 12.15
C GLU A 111 18.44 -37.34 11.40
N LEU A 112 17.15 -37.45 11.76
CA LEU A 112 16.09 -36.64 11.15
C LEU A 112 16.30 -35.15 11.44
N ARG A 113 16.72 -34.79 12.65
CA ARG A 113 17.07 -33.39 13.00
C ARG A 113 18.26 -32.89 12.18
N ALA A 114 19.29 -33.71 11.99
CA ALA A 114 20.43 -33.36 11.14
C ALA A 114 19.99 -33.13 9.69
N LYS A 115 19.19 -34.03 9.12
CA LYS A 115 18.63 -33.86 7.77
C LYS A 115 17.77 -32.60 7.63
N ILE A 116 16.94 -32.29 8.63
CA ILE A 116 16.17 -31.04 8.64
C ILE A 116 17.11 -29.82 8.65
N PHE A 117 18.16 -29.85 9.46
CA PHE A 117 19.13 -28.76 9.52
C PHE A 117 19.88 -28.58 8.20
N ASP A 118 20.33 -29.68 7.58
CA ASP A 118 20.99 -29.66 6.27
C ASP A 118 20.06 -29.08 5.19
N MET A 119 18.78 -29.45 5.21
CA MET A 119 17.77 -28.89 4.29
C MET A 119 17.52 -27.41 4.55
N ILE A 120 17.46 -26.97 5.80
CA ILE A 120 17.32 -25.55 6.16
C ILE A 120 18.53 -24.76 5.66
N ASN A 121 19.75 -25.29 5.86
CA ASN A 121 20.96 -24.65 5.39
C ASN A 121 21.03 -24.62 3.85
N GLY A 122 20.64 -25.71 3.19
CA GLY A 122 20.51 -25.76 1.73
C GLY A 122 19.53 -24.73 1.20
N ASN A 123 18.36 -24.59 1.84
CA ASN A 123 17.37 -23.57 1.49
C ASN A 123 17.91 -22.15 1.70
N ALA A 124 18.64 -21.89 2.79
CA ALA A 124 19.27 -20.59 3.02
C ALA A 124 20.30 -20.26 1.93
N HIS A 125 21.14 -21.22 1.54
CA HIS A 125 22.08 -21.05 0.42
C HIS A 125 21.35 -20.78 -0.90
N LEU A 126 20.31 -21.55 -1.23
CA LEU A 126 19.52 -21.33 -2.44
C LEU A 126 18.85 -19.94 -2.46
N ASN A 127 18.33 -19.47 -1.32
CA ASN A 127 17.78 -18.12 -1.20
C ASN A 127 18.84 -17.05 -1.48
N ILE A 128 20.06 -17.20 -0.95
CA ILE A 128 21.15 -16.26 -1.24
C ILE A 128 21.51 -16.26 -2.74
N PHE A 129 21.57 -17.44 -3.38
CA PHE A 129 21.82 -17.52 -4.82
C PHE A 129 20.70 -16.89 -5.64
N LEU A 130 19.44 -17.10 -5.24
CA LEU A 130 18.28 -16.47 -5.86
C LEU A 130 18.35 -14.95 -5.75
N ASP A 131 18.65 -14.42 -4.56
CA ASP A 131 18.76 -12.98 -4.33
C ASP A 131 19.94 -12.38 -5.10
N ASN A 132 21.07 -13.08 -5.17
CA ASN A 132 22.20 -12.65 -5.99
C ASN A 132 21.85 -12.63 -7.49
N ALA A 133 21.21 -13.68 -8.01
CA ALA A 133 20.76 -13.72 -9.40
C ALA A 133 19.75 -12.61 -9.71
N ARG A 134 18.84 -12.30 -8.77
CA ARG A 134 17.89 -11.18 -8.89
C ARG A 134 18.60 -9.84 -8.93
N LEU A 135 19.51 -9.57 -7.99
CA LEU A 135 20.30 -8.34 -7.96
C LEU A 135 21.13 -8.17 -9.25
N ALA A 136 21.76 -9.23 -9.74
CA ALA A 136 22.49 -9.20 -11.01
C ALA A 136 21.56 -8.89 -12.21
N SER A 137 20.37 -9.50 -12.25
CA SER A 137 19.36 -9.21 -13.28
C SER A 137 18.89 -7.76 -13.24
N ASP A 138 18.63 -7.21 -12.05
CA ASP A 138 18.23 -5.81 -11.88
C ASP A 138 19.36 -4.85 -12.27
N ASP A 139 20.61 -5.15 -11.92
CA ASP A 139 21.78 -4.39 -12.34
C ASP A 139 21.89 -4.35 -13.88
N PHE A 140 21.68 -5.48 -14.56
CA PHE A 140 21.69 -5.52 -16.02
C PHE A 140 20.50 -4.76 -16.62
N ARG A 141 19.32 -4.83 -16.01
CA ARG A 141 18.15 -4.06 -16.44
C ARG A 141 18.39 -2.56 -16.37
N VAL A 142 18.90 -2.06 -15.24
CA VAL A 142 19.22 -0.63 -15.07
C VAL A 142 20.30 -0.19 -16.05
N LYS A 143 21.35 -1.00 -16.26
CA LYS A 143 22.38 -0.70 -17.28
C LYS A 143 21.80 -0.65 -18.69
N MET A 144 20.92 -1.58 -19.03
CA MET A 144 20.25 -1.59 -20.34
C MET A 144 19.38 -0.36 -20.54
N GLU A 145 18.60 0.04 -19.53
CA GLU A 145 17.78 1.25 -19.57
C GLU A 145 18.63 2.51 -19.76
N TYR A 146 19.75 2.62 -19.02
CA TYR A 146 20.69 3.72 -19.17
C TYR A 146 21.30 3.79 -20.57
N GLU A 147 21.85 2.67 -21.06
CA GLU A 147 22.42 2.56 -22.41
C GLU A 147 21.40 2.86 -23.50
N MET A 148 20.15 2.40 -23.34
CA MET A 148 19.06 2.70 -24.27
C MET A 148 18.76 4.20 -24.31
N SER A 149 18.67 4.87 -23.15
CA SER A 149 18.45 6.31 -23.08
C SER A 149 19.59 7.09 -23.74
N MET A 150 20.84 6.66 -23.53
CA MET A 150 22.02 7.28 -24.12
C MET A 150 22.02 7.10 -25.65
N ARG A 151 21.71 5.89 -26.14
CA ARG A 151 21.55 5.63 -27.57
C ARG A 151 20.46 6.50 -28.19
N GLN A 152 19.29 6.61 -27.56
CA GLN A 152 18.20 7.46 -28.05
C GLN A 152 18.62 8.94 -28.12
N ALA A 153 19.38 9.43 -27.13
CA ALA A 153 19.91 10.79 -27.17
C ALA A 153 20.87 10.99 -28.35
N VAL A 154 21.81 10.07 -28.55
CA VAL A 154 22.77 10.12 -29.67
C VAL A 154 22.06 9.98 -31.02
N GLU A 155 21.08 9.08 -31.14
CA GLU A 155 20.28 8.93 -32.37
C GLU A 155 19.49 10.21 -32.69
N ALA A 156 18.91 10.85 -31.67
CA ALA A 156 18.25 12.14 -31.83
C ALA A 156 19.23 13.24 -32.26
N ASP A 157 20.47 13.24 -31.75
CA ASP A 157 21.51 14.18 -32.16
C ASP A 157 21.94 13.95 -33.61
N VAL A 158 22.16 12.69 -34.01
CA VAL A 158 22.47 12.31 -35.40
C VAL A 158 21.35 12.71 -36.35
N ALA A 159 20.09 12.50 -35.96
CA ALA A 159 18.94 12.93 -36.76
C ALA A 159 18.88 14.46 -36.92
N ARG A 160 19.17 15.22 -35.85
CA ARG A 160 19.27 16.69 -35.92
C ARG A 160 20.42 17.14 -36.81
N LEU A 161 21.59 16.50 -36.72
CA LEU A 161 22.74 16.82 -37.57
C LEU A 161 22.47 16.51 -39.05
N ARG A 162 21.78 15.40 -39.36
CA ARG A 162 21.33 15.09 -40.73
C ARG A 162 20.39 16.16 -41.26
N LYS A 163 19.40 16.58 -40.46
CA LYS A 163 18.51 17.67 -40.85
C LYS A 163 19.26 18.98 -41.10
N LEU A 164 20.19 19.34 -40.21
CA LEU A 164 21.03 20.54 -40.41
C LEU A 164 21.85 20.45 -41.70
N LEU A 165 22.41 19.27 -42.01
CA LEU A 165 23.11 19.05 -43.27
C LEU A 165 22.18 19.25 -44.47
N ASP A 166 20.98 18.68 -44.43
CA ASP A 166 19.97 18.85 -45.50
C ASP A 166 19.56 20.33 -45.65
N ASP A 167 19.27 21.03 -44.55
CA ASP A 167 18.94 22.45 -44.53
C ASP A 167 20.09 23.30 -45.12
N THR A 168 21.35 23.00 -44.76
CA THR A 168 22.52 23.69 -45.33
C THR A 168 22.72 23.39 -46.82
N ASN A 169 22.42 22.17 -47.27
CA ASN A 169 22.48 21.81 -48.69
C ASN A 169 21.40 22.53 -49.49
N VAL A 170 20.17 22.64 -48.96
CA VAL A 170 19.09 23.42 -49.59
C VAL A 170 19.49 24.89 -49.67
N MET A 171 20.04 25.47 -48.61
CA MET A 171 20.55 26.84 -48.63
C MET A 171 21.66 27.03 -49.67
N ARG A 172 22.59 26.07 -49.77
CA ARG A 172 23.64 26.09 -50.79
C ARG A 172 23.04 26.07 -52.20
N LEU A 173 22.10 25.18 -52.47
CA LEU A 173 21.42 25.09 -53.78
C LEU A 173 20.66 26.38 -54.11
N HIS A 174 20.02 27.01 -53.13
CA HIS A 174 19.34 28.30 -53.33
C HIS A 174 20.35 29.40 -53.73
N LEU A 175 21.46 29.51 -53.00
CA LEU A 175 22.53 30.46 -53.33
C LEU A 175 23.19 30.16 -54.69
N GLU A 176 23.37 28.89 -55.05
CA GLU A 176 23.87 28.48 -56.37
C GLU A 176 22.90 28.91 -57.47
N SER A 177 21.59 28.76 -57.26
CA SER A 177 20.55 29.24 -58.18
C SER A 177 20.57 30.76 -58.32
N ASP A 178 20.70 31.51 -57.22
CA ASP A 178 20.78 32.96 -57.25
C ASP A 178 22.02 33.45 -58.00
N ILE A 179 23.17 32.79 -57.78
CA ILE A 179 24.41 33.06 -58.53
C ILE A 179 24.21 32.83 -60.02
N GLU A 180 23.52 31.76 -60.42
CA GLU A 180 23.28 31.47 -61.82
C GLU A 180 22.29 32.47 -62.46
N SER A 181 21.23 32.85 -61.74
CA SER A 181 20.31 33.91 -62.16
C SER A 181 21.04 35.23 -62.39
N LEU A 182 21.89 35.65 -61.44
CA LEU A 182 22.66 36.90 -61.56
C LEU A 182 23.68 36.87 -62.71
N LYS A 183 24.27 35.70 -62.99
CA LYS A 183 25.15 35.54 -64.17
C LYS A 183 24.37 35.67 -65.47
N GLU A 184 23.19 35.07 -65.55
CA GLU A 184 22.30 35.16 -66.72
C GLU A 184 21.85 36.62 -66.93
N GLU A 185 21.46 37.33 -65.86
CA GLU A 185 21.17 38.77 -65.92
C GLU A 185 22.36 39.59 -66.43
N LEU A 186 23.57 39.29 -65.97
CA LEU A 186 24.79 39.98 -66.42
C LEU A 186 25.06 39.73 -67.91
N ILE A 187 24.89 38.49 -68.38
CA ILE A 187 25.02 38.14 -69.80
C ILE A 187 23.97 38.89 -70.63
N ASN A 188 22.71 38.92 -70.18
CA ASN A 188 21.62 39.61 -70.85
C ASN A 188 21.86 41.13 -70.91
N LEU A 189 22.29 41.75 -69.82
CA LEU A 189 22.69 43.16 -69.78
C LEU A 189 23.82 43.46 -70.76
N ARG A 190 24.84 42.60 -70.82
CA ARG A 190 25.97 42.75 -71.74
C ARG A 190 25.54 42.63 -73.21
N LYS A 191 24.70 41.65 -73.52
CA LYS A 191 24.14 41.43 -74.86
C LYS A 191 23.25 42.59 -75.28
N ASN A 192 22.37 43.06 -74.40
CA ASN A 192 21.53 44.22 -74.66
C ASN A 192 22.38 45.47 -74.92
N HIS A 193 23.40 45.72 -74.09
CA HIS A 193 24.32 46.82 -74.34
C HIS A 193 25.06 46.72 -75.68
N GLU A 194 25.51 45.51 -76.05
CA GLU A 194 26.15 45.27 -77.35
C GLU A 194 25.19 45.53 -78.52
N LEU A 195 23.93 45.10 -78.41
CA LEU A 195 22.87 45.37 -79.37
C LEU A 195 22.56 46.87 -79.48
N ASP A 196 22.39 47.57 -78.36
CA ASP A 196 22.14 49.01 -78.32
C ASP A 196 23.31 49.79 -78.95
N VAL A 197 24.56 49.40 -78.65
CA VAL A 197 25.74 50.00 -79.27
C VAL A 197 25.81 49.70 -80.76
N ALA A 198 25.47 48.48 -81.19
CA ALA A 198 25.41 48.13 -82.61
C ALA A 198 24.31 48.92 -83.34
N GLU A 199 23.15 49.10 -82.72
CA GLU A 199 22.05 49.91 -83.24
C GLU A 199 22.46 51.38 -83.35
N LEU A 200 23.02 51.96 -82.29
CA LEU A 200 23.51 53.35 -82.32
C LEU A 200 24.62 53.53 -83.36
N ARG A 201 25.53 52.56 -83.51
CA ARG A 201 26.53 52.57 -84.60
C ARG A 201 25.86 52.49 -85.97
N SER A 202 24.86 51.64 -86.16
CA SER A 202 24.07 51.55 -87.39
C SER A 202 23.39 52.88 -87.70
N GLN A 203 22.74 53.50 -86.71
CA GLN A 203 22.12 54.81 -86.83
C GLN A 203 23.16 55.87 -87.19
N ILE A 204 24.34 55.89 -86.56
CA ILE A 204 25.43 56.81 -86.91
C ILE A 204 25.93 56.56 -88.33
N THR A 205 26.06 55.31 -88.79
CA THR A 205 26.44 54.99 -90.18
C THR A 205 25.35 55.32 -91.20
N GLN A 206 24.07 55.17 -90.85
CA GLN A 206 22.93 55.60 -91.68
C GLN A 206 22.85 57.13 -91.75
N VAL A 207 23.16 57.83 -90.66
CA VAL A 207 23.24 59.30 -90.62
C VAL A 207 24.53 59.81 -91.30
N GLY A 208 25.53 58.94 -91.45
CA GLY A 208 26.84 59.21 -92.00
C GLY A 208 27.03 58.99 -93.49
N VAL A 209 26.00 58.92 -94.35
CA VAL A 209 26.17 59.03 -95.81
C VAL A 209 24.93 59.66 -96.47
N ARG A 210 25.18 60.83 -97.06
CA ARG A 210 24.62 61.39 -98.31
C ARG A 210 23.19 60.96 -98.69
N VAL A 211 22.26 61.89 -98.46
CA VAL A 211 20.98 61.99 -99.17
C VAL A 211 21.27 62.29 -100.65
N ASP A 212 21.58 61.26 -101.44
CA ASP A 212 21.44 61.30 -102.90
C ASP A 212 20.06 60.73 -103.23
N VAL A 213 19.21 61.64 -103.67
CA VAL A 213 17.85 61.41 -104.09
C VAL A 213 17.89 60.72 -105.46
N ASP A 214 17.98 59.38 -105.48
CA ASP A 214 17.74 58.63 -106.72
C ASP A 214 16.24 58.33 -106.79
N ALA A 215 15.55 59.07 -107.64
CA ALA A 215 14.11 58.93 -107.88
C ALA A 215 13.87 57.68 -108.74
N PRO A 216 13.28 56.60 -108.20
CA PRO A 216 12.80 55.53 -109.04
C PRO A 216 11.56 56.05 -109.78
N LYS A 217 11.57 55.86 -111.09
CA LYS A 217 10.48 56.14 -112.03
C LYS A 217 9.11 55.86 -111.40
N GLY A 218 8.22 56.85 -111.49
CA GLY A 218 6.85 56.89 -110.93
C GLY A 218 6.33 55.53 -110.49
N GLN A 219 6.51 55.24 -109.20
CA GLN A 219 5.86 54.09 -108.59
C GLN A 219 4.36 54.31 -108.68
N ASP A 220 3.67 53.32 -109.20
CA ASP A 220 2.21 53.29 -109.23
C ASP A 220 1.69 53.44 -107.81
N LEU A 221 1.24 54.66 -107.47
CA LEU A 221 0.67 55.02 -106.18
C LEU A 221 -0.49 54.07 -105.81
N GLY A 222 -1.18 53.50 -106.80
CA GLY A 222 -2.17 52.45 -106.60
C GLY A 222 -1.57 51.17 -106.03
N LYS A 223 -0.42 50.74 -106.53
CA LYS A 223 0.30 49.54 -106.07
C LYS A 223 0.92 49.73 -104.68
N ILE A 224 1.49 50.90 -104.37
CA ILE A 224 2.03 51.20 -103.02
C ILE A 224 0.92 51.36 -101.99
N MET A 225 -0.17 52.05 -102.32
CA MET A 225 -1.30 52.13 -101.40
C MET A 225 -1.97 50.77 -101.19
N ALA A 226 -1.94 49.88 -102.20
CA ALA A 226 -2.38 48.50 -102.06
C ALA A 226 -1.40 47.66 -101.21
N GLU A 227 -0.09 47.79 -101.40
CA GLU A 227 0.94 47.12 -100.57
C GLU A 227 0.94 47.62 -99.13
N MET A 228 0.76 48.93 -98.89
CA MET A 228 0.57 49.48 -97.54
C MET A 228 -0.69 48.93 -96.90
N ARG A 229 -1.83 48.92 -97.61
CA ARG A 229 -3.06 48.30 -97.09
C ARG A 229 -2.87 46.83 -96.77
N ALA A 230 -2.25 46.06 -97.67
CA ALA A 230 -1.94 44.64 -97.46
C ALA A 230 -0.97 44.43 -96.28
N SER A 231 0.00 45.34 -96.07
CA SER A 231 0.91 45.30 -94.93
C SER A 231 0.20 45.59 -93.62
N TYR A 232 -0.68 46.60 -93.59
CA TYR A 232 -1.51 46.91 -92.41
C TYR A 232 -2.51 45.79 -92.10
N GLU A 233 -3.12 45.21 -93.12
CA GLU A 233 -4.02 44.06 -92.97
C GLU A 233 -3.27 42.84 -92.43
N LYS A 234 -2.06 42.58 -92.93
CA LYS A 234 -1.18 41.52 -92.41
C LYS A 234 -0.74 41.76 -90.95
N ILE A 235 -0.42 43.00 -90.58
CA ILE A 235 -0.06 43.36 -89.19
C ILE A 235 -1.28 43.25 -88.29
N ALA A 236 -2.46 43.70 -88.73
CA ALA A 236 -3.70 43.60 -87.97
C ALA A 236 -4.09 42.13 -87.73
N LEU A 237 -3.98 41.27 -88.75
CA LEU A 237 -4.21 39.83 -88.64
C LEU A 237 -3.19 39.15 -87.71
N LYS A 238 -1.90 39.49 -87.83
CA LYS A 238 -0.86 39.00 -86.90
C LYS A 238 -1.13 39.41 -85.46
N ASN A 239 -1.43 40.68 -85.22
CA ASN A 239 -1.76 41.17 -83.88
C ASN A 239 -3.00 40.47 -83.31
N GLN A 240 -4.00 40.18 -84.14
CA GLN A 240 -5.19 39.44 -83.72
C GLN A 240 -4.84 37.99 -83.32
N GLU A 241 -3.99 37.31 -84.09
CA GLU A 241 -3.56 35.95 -83.80
C GLU A 241 -2.63 35.87 -82.58
N GLU A 242 -1.69 36.81 -82.44
CA GLU A 242 -0.82 36.97 -81.28
C GLU A 242 -1.64 37.29 -80.02
N LEU A 243 -2.64 38.17 -80.11
CA LEU A 243 -3.53 38.48 -78.99
C LEU A 243 -4.38 37.26 -78.60
N LYS A 244 -4.89 36.52 -79.58
CA LYS A 244 -5.67 35.30 -79.34
C LYS A 244 -4.83 34.22 -78.67
N THR A 245 -3.63 33.95 -79.19
CA THR A 245 -2.71 32.96 -78.62
C THR A 245 -2.23 33.37 -77.22
N TRP A 246 -1.99 34.67 -76.99
CA TRP A 246 -1.68 35.20 -75.66
C TRP A 246 -2.85 34.99 -74.67
N HIS A 247 -4.08 35.33 -75.07
CA HIS A 247 -5.27 35.09 -74.24
C HIS A 247 -5.50 33.60 -73.97
N GLU A 248 -5.36 32.74 -74.98
CA GLU A 248 -5.47 31.29 -74.81
C GLU A 248 -4.40 30.77 -73.84
N SER A 249 -3.15 31.22 -73.96
CA SER A 249 -2.08 30.88 -73.02
C SER A 249 -2.41 31.31 -71.59
N GLN A 250 -2.89 32.54 -71.39
CA GLN A 250 -3.28 33.04 -70.07
C GLN A 250 -4.46 32.27 -69.47
N ILE A 251 -5.46 31.91 -70.28
CA ILE A 251 -6.58 31.07 -69.83
C ILE A 251 -6.07 29.68 -69.42
N THR A 252 -5.16 29.07 -70.20
CA THR A 252 -4.60 27.76 -69.84
C THR A 252 -3.76 27.81 -68.57
N GLU A 253 -2.97 28.87 -68.37
CA GLU A 253 -2.16 29.07 -67.16
C GLU A 253 -3.05 29.21 -65.92
N VAL A 254 -4.06 30.07 -65.97
CA VAL A 254 -5.04 30.24 -64.88
C VAL A 254 -5.78 28.92 -64.63
N GLN A 255 -6.18 28.20 -65.68
CA GLN A 255 -6.85 26.91 -65.53
C GLN A 255 -5.96 25.89 -64.81
N VAL A 256 -4.67 25.80 -65.16
CA VAL A 256 -3.71 24.93 -64.49
C VAL A 256 -3.57 25.32 -63.01
N GLN A 257 -3.35 26.60 -62.71
CA GLN A 257 -3.25 27.09 -61.33
C GLN A 257 -4.51 26.81 -60.50
N VAL A 258 -5.70 26.97 -61.09
CA VAL A 258 -6.98 26.63 -60.43
C VAL A 258 -7.08 25.12 -60.19
N THR A 259 -6.65 24.27 -61.14
CA THR A 259 -6.66 22.81 -60.93
C THR A 259 -5.68 22.36 -59.86
N GLU A 260 -4.47 22.92 -59.82
CA GLU A 260 -3.47 22.65 -58.79
C GLU A 260 -3.96 23.12 -57.41
N SER A 261 -4.47 24.35 -57.33
CA SER A 261 -5.04 24.88 -56.09
C SER A 261 -6.23 24.06 -55.60
N SER A 262 -7.09 23.59 -56.53
CA SER A 262 -8.22 22.72 -56.20
C SER A 262 -7.76 21.34 -55.70
N SER A 263 -6.72 20.76 -56.31
CA SER A 263 -6.13 19.49 -55.87
C SER A 263 -5.52 19.63 -54.48
N ALA A 264 -4.69 20.67 -54.26
CA ALA A 264 -4.09 20.96 -52.98
C ALA A 264 -5.13 21.17 -51.88
N LEU A 265 -6.24 21.86 -52.18
CA LEU A 265 -7.36 22.04 -51.25
C LEU A 265 -8.03 20.70 -50.90
N LYS A 266 -8.22 19.81 -51.89
CA LYS A 266 -8.78 18.46 -51.65
C LYS A 266 -7.85 17.61 -50.79
N GLU A 267 -6.56 17.63 -51.06
CA GLU A 267 -5.57 16.91 -50.26
C GLU A 267 -5.56 17.43 -48.82
N ALA A 268 -5.54 18.75 -48.62
CA ALA A 268 -5.60 19.37 -47.30
C ALA A 268 -6.88 18.98 -46.53
N THR A 269 -8.05 18.97 -47.20
CA THR A 269 -9.31 18.56 -46.55
C THR A 269 -9.32 17.08 -46.18
N VAL A 270 -8.72 16.20 -46.97
CA VAL A 270 -8.52 14.78 -46.62
C VAL A 270 -7.65 14.65 -45.39
N VAL A 271 -6.49 15.32 -45.35
CA VAL A 271 -5.57 15.29 -44.19
C VAL A 271 -6.26 15.83 -42.92
N ILE A 272 -7.02 16.92 -43.02
CA ILE A 272 -7.81 17.46 -41.89
C ILE A 272 -8.85 16.42 -41.42
N SER A 273 -9.53 15.75 -42.33
CA SER A 273 -10.53 14.74 -41.98
C SER A 273 -9.91 13.51 -41.32
N GLU A 274 -8.75 13.06 -41.79
CA GLU A 274 -8.02 11.90 -41.25
C GLU A 274 -7.43 12.21 -39.88
N THR A 275 -6.80 13.36 -39.72
CA THR A 275 -6.27 13.82 -38.42
C THR A 275 -7.40 13.97 -37.40
N ARG A 276 -8.56 14.52 -37.78
CA ARG A 276 -9.74 14.58 -36.91
C ARG A 276 -10.22 13.20 -36.50
N ARG A 277 -10.31 12.23 -37.42
CA ARG A 277 -10.68 10.84 -37.10
C ARG A 277 -9.66 10.20 -36.15
N ARG A 278 -8.37 10.44 -36.37
CA ARG A 278 -7.29 9.94 -35.50
C ARG A 278 -7.39 10.52 -34.09
N CYS A 279 -7.62 11.83 -33.95
CA CYS A 279 -7.85 12.47 -32.65
C CYS A 279 -9.06 11.87 -31.93
N GLN A 280 -10.18 11.71 -32.64
CA GLN A 280 -11.37 11.07 -32.07
C GLN A 280 -11.11 9.62 -31.62
N GLY A 281 -10.34 8.84 -32.40
CA GLY A 281 -9.94 7.49 -32.01
C GLY A 281 -9.08 7.47 -30.74
N LEU A 282 -8.14 8.40 -30.62
CA LEU A 282 -7.32 8.55 -29.41
C LEU A 282 -8.13 9.01 -28.20
N ASP A 283 -9.11 9.90 -28.38
CA ASP A 283 -10.00 10.33 -27.31
C ASP A 283 -10.85 9.17 -26.79
N ILE A 284 -11.38 8.32 -27.68
CA ILE A 284 -12.14 7.13 -27.30
C ILE A 284 -11.26 6.15 -26.52
N GLU A 285 -10.02 5.92 -26.97
CA GLU A 285 -9.08 5.08 -26.25
C GLU A 285 -8.72 5.67 -24.89
N LEU A 286 -8.53 6.98 -24.80
CA LEU A 286 -8.32 7.64 -23.50
C LEU A 286 -9.51 7.43 -22.56
N GLN A 287 -10.75 7.59 -23.04
CA GLN A 287 -11.94 7.34 -22.24
C GLN A 287 -12.08 5.87 -21.83
N SER A 288 -11.74 4.93 -22.71
CA SER A 288 -11.78 3.49 -22.40
C SER A 288 -10.77 3.15 -21.30
N GLN A 289 -9.54 3.67 -21.39
CA GLN A 289 -8.49 3.47 -20.39
C GLN A 289 -8.84 4.12 -19.04
N LEU A 290 -9.45 5.31 -19.04
CA LEU A 290 -9.94 5.95 -17.81
C LEU A 290 -11.05 5.11 -17.15
N SER A 291 -11.96 4.53 -17.94
CA SER A 291 -13.01 3.65 -17.41
C SER A 291 -12.44 2.35 -16.82
N LEU A 292 -11.43 1.76 -17.49
CA LEU A 292 -10.73 0.58 -17.00
C LEU A 292 -10.01 0.89 -15.69
N LYS A 293 -9.25 1.99 -15.63
CA LYS A 293 -8.59 2.46 -14.40
C LYS A 293 -9.59 2.60 -13.25
N ALA A 294 -10.72 3.28 -13.48
CA ALA A 294 -11.74 3.49 -12.46
C ALA A 294 -12.32 2.15 -11.95
N SER A 295 -12.51 1.18 -12.84
CA SER A 295 -12.98 -0.16 -12.46
C SER A 295 -11.95 -0.91 -11.62
N LEU A 296 -10.66 -0.85 -11.99
CA LEU A 296 -9.57 -1.48 -11.23
C LEU A 296 -9.42 -0.85 -9.85
N GLU A 297 -9.46 0.48 -9.75
CA GLU A 297 -9.45 1.21 -8.47
C GLU A 297 -10.65 0.86 -7.59
N ALA A 298 -11.83 0.61 -8.18
CA ALA A 298 -12.99 0.12 -7.42
C ALA A 298 -12.76 -1.30 -6.90
N THR A 299 -12.25 -2.22 -7.74
CA THR A 299 -11.96 -3.59 -7.29
C THR A 299 -10.88 -3.64 -6.22
N LEU A 300 -9.86 -2.77 -6.30
CA LEU A 300 -8.83 -2.64 -5.28
C LEU A 300 -9.44 -2.23 -3.94
N ARG A 301 -10.27 -1.17 -3.93
CA ARG A 301 -10.98 -0.72 -2.73
C ARG A 301 -11.87 -1.81 -2.14
N ASP A 302 -12.59 -2.57 -2.97
CA ASP A 302 -13.43 -3.68 -2.50
C ASP A 302 -12.60 -4.82 -1.89
N ILE A 303 -11.40 -5.08 -2.42
CA ILE A 303 -10.47 -6.06 -1.85
C ILE A 303 -9.91 -5.56 -0.51
N GLU A 304 -9.47 -4.30 -0.46
CA GLU A 304 -8.96 -3.67 0.77
C GLU A 304 -10.00 -3.67 1.89
N ILE A 305 -11.25 -3.31 1.59
CA ILE A 305 -12.36 -3.34 2.55
C ILE A 305 -12.60 -4.76 3.07
N ARG A 306 -12.60 -5.78 2.18
CA ARG A 306 -12.75 -7.18 2.59
C ARG A 306 -11.61 -7.64 3.50
N TYR A 307 -10.36 -7.33 3.17
CA TYR A 307 -9.23 -7.67 4.03
C TYR A 307 -9.26 -6.93 5.36
N ASN A 308 -9.68 -5.67 5.37
CA ASN A 308 -9.85 -4.91 6.61
C ASN A 308 -10.91 -5.57 7.50
N MET A 309 -12.05 -5.99 6.94
CA MET A 309 -13.07 -6.73 7.68
C MET A 309 -12.55 -8.06 8.25
N GLU A 310 -11.77 -8.83 7.49
CA GLU A 310 -11.15 -10.06 8.00
C GLU A 310 -10.14 -9.77 9.12
N MET A 311 -9.31 -8.74 8.97
CA MET A 311 -8.38 -8.32 10.02
C MET A 311 -9.12 -7.90 11.29
N GLU A 312 -10.21 -7.16 11.17
CA GLU A 312 -11.02 -6.76 12.32
C GLU A 312 -11.64 -7.96 13.03
N LYS A 313 -12.11 -8.98 12.29
CA LYS A 313 -12.58 -10.25 12.88
C LYS A 313 -11.48 -10.91 13.72
N TYR A 314 -10.26 -11.00 13.19
CA TYR A 314 -9.14 -11.58 13.95
C TYR A 314 -8.77 -10.71 15.16
N ASN A 315 -8.81 -9.38 15.02
CA ASN A 315 -8.56 -8.45 16.10
C ASN A 315 -9.56 -8.63 17.25
N VAL A 316 -10.85 -8.76 16.95
CA VAL A 316 -11.89 -9.07 17.95
C VAL A 316 -11.60 -10.37 18.70
N ILE A 317 -11.17 -11.42 17.99
CA ILE A 317 -10.79 -12.70 18.63
C ILE A 317 -9.57 -12.52 19.54
N ILE A 318 -8.56 -11.78 19.09
CA ILE A 318 -7.36 -11.50 19.88
C ILE A 318 -7.72 -10.74 21.16
N VAL A 319 -8.51 -9.67 21.04
CA VAL A 319 -8.95 -8.86 22.19
C VAL A 319 -9.73 -9.71 23.19
N ARG A 320 -10.66 -10.55 22.71
CA ARG A 320 -11.40 -11.47 23.57
C ARG A 320 -10.48 -12.46 24.30
N LEU A 321 -9.53 -13.08 23.60
CA LEU A 321 -8.58 -14.01 24.22
C LEU A 321 -7.65 -13.31 25.22
N GLN A 322 -7.28 -12.05 24.94
CA GLN A 322 -6.53 -11.22 25.88
C GLN A 322 -7.36 -10.95 27.14
N GLU A 323 -8.65 -10.64 27.02
CA GLU A 323 -9.56 -10.46 28.15
C GLU A 323 -9.76 -11.75 28.97
N GLU A 324 -9.92 -12.90 28.31
CA GLU A 324 -10.00 -14.20 29.01
C GLU A 324 -8.68 -14.50 29.78
N LEU A 325 -7.52 -14.18 29.20
CA LEU A 325 -6.23 -14.32 29.87
C LEU A 325 -6.06 -13.37 31.05
N THR A 326 -6.51 -12.10 30.93
CA THR A 326 -6.43 -11.16 32.05
C THR A 326 -7.35 -11.59 33.18
N LEU A 327 -8.55 -12.08 32.89
CA LEU A 327 -9.49 -12.62 33.88
C LEU A 327 -8.87 -13.80 34.65
N ILE A 328 -8.33 -14.81 33.95
CA ILE A 328 -7.69 -15.96 34.59
C ILE A 328 -6.50 -15.50 35.45
N ARG A 329 -5.71 -14.52 34.98
CA ARG A 329 -4.60 -13.98 35.75
C ARG A 329 -5.08 -13.29 37.03
N THR A 330 -6.17 -12.52 36.98
CA THR A 330 -6.74 -11.88 38.17
C THR A 330 -7.31 -12.90 39.15
N ASP A 331 -7.94 -13.97 38.65
CA ASP A 331 -8.48 -15.05 39.49
C ASP A 331 -7.35 -15.81 40.20
N ILE A 332 -6.28 -16.16 39.48
CA ILE A 332 -5.08 -16.77 40.09
C ILE A 332 -4.50 -15.86 41.17
N GLN A 333 -4.37 -14.55 40.89
CA GLN A 333 -3.88 -13.60 41.89
C GLN A 333 -4.80 -13.52 43.11
N HIS A 334 -6.12 -13.60 42.92
CA HIS A 334 -7.09 -13.63 44.00
C HIS A 334 -6.94 -14.90 44.85
N SER A 335 -6.96 -16.08 44.23
CA SER A 335 -6.78 -17.34 44.94
C SER A 335 -5.44 -17.39 45.69
N THR A 336 -4.34 -16.90 45.08
CA THR A 336 -3.05 -16.81 45.78
C THR A 336 -3.14 -15.97 47.05
N ARG A 337 -3.83 -14.83 47.04
CA ARG A 337 -4.03 -14.00 48.24
C ARG A 337 -4.88 -14.72 49.30
N GLU A 338 -5.91 -15.44 48.88
CA GLU A 338 -6.73 -16.25 49.81
C GLU A 338 -5.91 -17.38 50.45
N TYR A 339 -5.08 -18.07 49.65
CA TYR A 339 -4.17 -19.09 50.16
C TYR A 339 -3.13 -18.51 51.12
N GLU A 340 -2.54 -17.37 50.81
CA GLU A 340 -1.63 -16.65 51.73
C GLU A 340 -2.35 -16.27 53.03
N HIS A 341 -3.59 -15.80 52.95
CA HIS A 341 -4.39 -15.47 54.13
C HIS A 341 -4.69 -16.70 55.00
N LEU A 342 -5.12 -17.80 54.38
CA LEU A 342 -5.38 -19.06 55.08
C LEU A 342 -4.11 -19.63 55.69
N LEU A 343 -2.99 -19.57 54.98
CA LEU A 343 -1.68 -19.98 55.48
C LEU A 343 -1.29 -19.16 56.71
N ASN A 344 -1.49 -17.84 56.68
CA ASN A 344 -1.22 -16.97 57.83
C ASN A 344 -2.08 -17.33 59.05
N ILE A 345 -3.36 -17.67 58.86
CA ILE A 345 -4.23 -18.15 59.96
C ILE A 345 -3.72 -19.49 60.49
N LYS A 346 -3.38 -20.43 59.59
CA LYS A 346 -2.86 -21.74 59.95
C LYS A 346 -1.58 -21.63 60.78
N VAL A 347 -0.64 -20.77 60.38
CA VAL A 347 0.59 -20.50 61.14
C VAL A 347 0.27 -19.92 62.53
N LYS A 348 -0.69 -19.00 62.64
CA LYS A 348 -1.11 -18.46 63.95
C LYS A 348 -1.73 -19.54 64.85
N LEU A 349 -2.61 -20.37 64.31
CA LEU A 349 -3.23 -21.47 65.06
C LEU A 349 -2.21 -22.52 65.48
N GLU A 350 -1.21 -22.82 64.64
CA GLU A 350 -0.11 -23.72 65.01
C GLU A 350 0.73 -23.15 66.17
N ALA A 351 0.97 -21.84 66.18
CA ALA A 351 1.64 -21.18 67.31
C ALA A 351 0.79 -21.25 68.60
N GLU A 352 -0.52 -21.02 68.51
CA GLU A 352 -1.44 -21.17 69.65
C GLU A 352 -1.47 -22.61 70.17
N ILE A 353 -1.54 -23.62 69.30
CA ILE A 353 -1.49 -25.03 69.68
C ILE A 353 -0.15 -25.39 70.34
N ALA A 354 0.97 -24.88 69.81
CA ALA A 354 2.28 -25.07 70.41
C ALA A 354 2.33 -24.49 71.83
N GLU A 355 1.79 -23.29 72.03
CA GLU A 355 1.69 -22.66 73.34
C GLU A 355 0.75 -23.42 74.29
N TYR A 356 -0.40 -23.90 73.80
CA TYR A 356 -1.30 -24.75 74.61
C TYR A 356 -0.64 -26.06 75.02
N ARG A 357 0.15 -26.70 74.15
CA ARG A 357 0.94 -27.88 74.49
C ARG A 357 1.98 -27.57 75.57
N ARG A 358 2.72 -26.46 75.43
CA ARG A 358 3.67 -25.98 76.43
C ARG A 358 3.03 -25.78 77.81
N LEU A 359 1.83 -25.20 77.85
CA LEU A 359 1.07 -25.01 79.10
C LEU A 359 0.55 -26.32 79.70
N LEU A 360 0.13 -27.28 78.88
CA LEU A 360 -0.35 -28.60 79.34
C LEU A 360 0.77 -29.52 79.82
N ASP A 361 1.95 -29.46 79.19
CA ASP A 361 3.11 -30.27 79.54
C ASP A 361 3.76 -29.83 80.87
N GLY A 362 3.22 -28.80 81.53
CA GLY A 362 3.59 -28.42 82.89
C GLY A 362 4.98 -27.81 83.01
N GLU A 363 5.59 -27.38 81.91
CA GLU A 363 6.88 -26.71 81.92
C GLU A 363 6.68 -25.22 82.28
N ALA A 364 6.62 -24.97 83.59
CA ALA A 364 6.76 -23.64 84.16
C ALA A 364 8.21 -23.15 84.10
N ASP A 365 8.83 -23.16 82.92
CA ASP A 365 10.09 -22.46 82.67
C ASP A 365 9.83 -21.35 81.64
N PHE A 366 9.51 -20.17 82.16
CA PHE A 366 9.56 -18.93 81.40
C PHE A 366 11.01 -18.65 80.99
N GLN A 367 11.46 -19.22 79.87
CA GLN A 367 12.66 -18.76 79.19
C GLN A 367 12.27 -17.71 78.13
N LEU A 368 12.57 -16.48 78.50
CA LEU A 368 12.50 -15.24 77.74
C LEU A 368 13.45 -15.24 76.52
N ASN A 369 13.27 -16.16 75.56
CA ASN A 369 14.09 -16.23 74.35
C ASN A 369 13.30 -16.12 73.03
N ASP A 370 11.97 -16.20 73.06
CA ASP A 370 11.16 -16.19 71.82
C ASP A 370 10.82 -14.78 71.30
N ALA A 371 11.35 -13.73 71.95
CA ALA A 371 11.20 -12.35 71.51
C ALA A 371 12.26 -11.92 70.46
N VAL A 372 13.19 -12.80 70.08
CA VAL A 372 14.30 -12.44 69.17
C VAL A 372 14.51 -13.52 68.12
N ASP A 373 13.54 -13.75 67.24
CA ASP A 373 13.83 -14.08 65.83
C ASP A 373 12.59 -13.96 64.93
N SER A 374 11.91 -12.81 64.98
CA SER A 374 11.21 -12.31 63.79
C SER A 374 12.21 -11.65 62.84
N LYS A 375 13.19 -12.41 62.35
CA LYS A 375 13.89 -12.04 61.12
C LYS A 375 12.88 -12.25 60.00
N MET A 376 12.29 -11.15 59.52
CA MET A 376 11.70 -11.09 58.20
C MET A 376 12.72 -11.64 57.19
N VAL A 377 12.55 -12.89 56.77
CA VAL A 377 13.20 -13.40 55.56
C VAL A 377 12.48 -12.75 54.39
N GLN A 378 12.97 -11.59 53.95
CA GLN A 378 12.60 -11.05 52.64
C GLN A 378 13.24 -11.93 51.57
N THR A 379 12.52 -12.95 51.11
CA THR A 379 12.90 -13.69 49.91
C THR A 379 12.68 -12.77 48.70
N LYS A 380 13.71 -12.01 48.32
CA LYS A 380 13.71 -11.26 47.06
C LYS A 380 13.90 -12.25 45.92
N VAL A 381 12.82 -12.57 45.20
CA VAL A 381 12.89 -13.27 43.92
C VAL A 381 13.42 -12.29 42.88
N VAL A 382 14.67 -12.50 42.45
CA VAL A 382 15.29 -11.76 41.35
C VAL A 382 15.10 -12.57 40.08
N THR A 383 14.21 -12.13 39.21
CA THR A 383 14.02 -12.73 37.89
C THR A 383 15.11 -12.24 36.95
N VAL A 384 16.04 -13.12 36.60
CA VAL A 384 17.11 -12.86 35.63
C VAL A 384 16.59 -13.22 34.24
N THR A 385 16.35 -12.23 33.38
CA THR A 385 16.11 -12.46 31.96
C THR A 385 17.44 -12.40 31.21
N GLN A 386 17.88 -13.55 30.69
CA GLN A 386 19.01 -13.62 29.76
C GLN A 386 18.47 -13.60 28.33
N THR A 387 18.91 -12.67 27.50
CA THR A 387 18.68 -12.69 26.05
C THR A 387 19.91 -13.25 25.36
N LEU A 388 19.70 -14.33 24.60
CA LEU A 388 20.71 -14.99 23.77
C LEU A 388 20.61 -14.47 22.34
N VAL A 389 21.70 -13.89 21.84
CA VAL A 389 21.92 -13.65 20.41
C VAL A 389 23.27 -14.29 20.06
N ASP A 390 23.27 -15.22 19.10
CA ASP A 390 24.44 -15.93 18.56
C ASP A 390 25.44 -16.47 19.59
N GLY A 391 24.93 -17.15 20.63
CA GLY A 391 25.74 -18.01 21.50
C GLY A 391 26.73 -17.31 22.45
N LYS A 392 26.68 -15.98 22.61
CA LYS A 392 27.43 -15.25 23.66
C LYS A 392 26.53 -14.28 24.43
N ILE A 393 26.68 -14.25 25.76
CA ILE A 393 25.90 -13.43 26.70
C ILE A 393 26.46 -12.01 26.71
N VAL A 394 25.68 -11.00 26.29
CA VAL A 394 26.20 -9.62 26.14
C VAL A 394 25.63 -8.63 27.16
N LEU A 395 24.52 -8.91 27.87
CA LEU A 395 23.99 -8.00 28.91
C LEU A 395 23.29 -8.76 30.05
N SER A 396 23.65 -8.40 31.28
CA SER A 396 22.90 -8.72 32.50
C SER A 396 22.50 -7.40 33.14
N SER A 397 21.20 -7.10 33.20
CA SER A 397 20.70 -5.98 34.00
C SER A 397 19.84 -6.50 35.15
N LEU A 398 20.13 -5.97 36.33
CA LEU A 398 19.43 -6.26 37.59
C LEU A 398 18.63 -5.01 37.95
N TYR A 399 17.30 -5.11 37.97
CA TYR A 399 16.43 -4.07 38.53
C TYR A 399 15.64 -4.64 39.70
N PRO A 400 15.61 -3.99 40.87
CA PRO A 400 14.73 -4.38 41.96
C PRO A 400 13.29 -3.96 41.63
N THR A 401 12.39 -4.92 41.46
CA THR A 401 10.95 -4.64 41.36
C THR A 401 10.39 -4.29 42.74
N HIS A 402 10.20 -3.00 43.01
CA HIS A 402 9.17 -2.58 43.96
C HIS A 402 7.80 -2.76 43.30
N LEU A 403 6.89 -3.43 44.01
CA LEU A 403 5.48 -3.53 43.67
C LEU A 403 4.92 -2.14 43.38
N LEU A 404 4.52 -1.89 42.13
CA LEU A 404 3.64 -0.80 41.79
C LEU A 404 2.40 -1.40 41.14
N GLY A 405 1.26 -1.15 41.81
CA GLY A 405 -0.04 -1.22 41.17
C GLY A 405 -0.04 -0.34 39.92
N VAL A 406 -0.69 -0.85 38.88
CA VAL A 406 -0.94 -0.14 37.63
C VAL A 406 -1.88 1.03 37.93
N PRO A 407 -1.49 2.30 37.71
CA PRO A 407 -2.47 3.35 37.57
C PRO A 407 -2.97 3.34 36.12
N VAL A 408 -4.28 3.26 35.97
CA VAL A 408 -4.99 3.69 34.77
C VAL A 408 -4.59 5.14 34.48
N ALA A 409 -3.98 5.39 33.33
CA ALA A 409 -3.68 6.74 32.86
C ALA A 409 -4.54 7.07 31.63
N SER A 410 -5.65 7.75 31.89
CA SER A 410 -6.25 8.70 30.96
C SER A 410 -5.39 9.97 30.89
N GLN A 411 -5.00 10.33 29.67
CA GLN A 411 -4.55 11.66 29.17
C GLN A 411 -3.74 12.59 30.09
N SER A 412 -2.49 12.88 29.71
CA SER A 412 -2.02 14.24 29.29
C SER A 412 -0.49 14.37 29.31
N SER A 413 0.02 14.96 28.22
CA SER A 413 1.23 15.81 28.09
C SER A 413 2.55 15.50 28.84
N SER A 414 3.59 15.30 28.02
CA SER A 414 5.01 15.66 28.21
C SER A 414 5.89 14.75 29.08
N ALA A 415 6.89 14.11 28.43
CA ALA A 415 8.03 13.44 29.06
C ALA A 415 9.36 13.81 28.34
N PRO A 416 10.54 13.74 29.01
CA PRO A 416 11.73 14.54 28.69
C PRO A 416 12.81 13.84 27.84
N ASN A 417 13.49 14.65 27.01
CA ASN A 417 14.52 14.32 26.02
C ASN A 417 15.94 14.07 26.59
N TRP A 418 16.24 12.90 27.15
CA TRP A 418 17.66 12.56 27.42
C TRP A 418 18.11 11.16 27.00
N ALA A 419 17.18 10.26 26.64
CA ALA A 419 17.53 8.91 26.18
C ALA A 419 17.81 8.78 24.67
N SER A 420 17.35 9.74 23.84
CA SER A 420 17.58 9.70 22.38
C SER A 420 19.01 10.09 21.97
N SER A 421 19.69 10.95 22.73
CA SER A 421 20.99 11.51 22.32
C SER A 421 22.14 10.48 22.34
N GLN A 422 22.03 9.42 23.16
CA GLN A 422 23.08 8.39 23.27
C GLN A 422 22.95 7.29 22.20
N TRP A 423 21.76 7.12 21.61
CA TRP A 423 21.50 6.12 20.57
C TRP A 423 21.71 6.67 19.15
N ASP A 424 21.60 7.98 18.95
CA ASP A 424 21.90 8.61 17.65
C ASP A 424 23.41 8.78 17.38
N GLY A 425 24.23 8.94 18.42
CA GLY A 425 25.69 9.03 18.27
C GLY A 425 26.34 7.78 17.65
N LYS A 426 25.91 6.57 18.09
CA LYS A 426 26.45 5.31 17.55
C LYS A 426 25.96 4.97 16.14
N ARG A 427 24.78 5.47 15.72
CA ARG A 427 24.31 5.35 14.33
C ARG A 427 24.98 6.36 13.38
N GLY A 428 25.53 7.45 13.92
CA GLY A 428 26.38 8.37 13.17
C GLY A 428 27.71 7.73 12.81
N GLU A 429 28.44 7.19 13.81
CA GLU A 429 29.78 6.61 13.62
C GLU A 429 29.79 5.41 12.65
N VAL A 430 28.82 4.49 12.75
CA VAL A 430 28.77 3.32 11.84
C VAL A 430 28.46 3.73 10.39
N ARG A 431 27.66 4.78 10.22
CA ARG A 431 27.31 5.32 8.89
C ARG A 431 28.47 6.08 8.28
N ASP A 432 29.20 6.86 9.08
CA ASP A 432 30.38 7.60 8.64
C ASP A 432 31.55 6.65 8.33
N GLN A 433 31.69 5.55 9.08
CA GLN A 433 32.67 4.51 8.82
C GLN A 433 32.36 3.74 7.53
N TRP A 434 31.08 3.45 7.27
CA TRP A 434 30.60 2.84 6.01
C TRP A 434 30.77 3.78 4.80
N LEU A 435 30.53 5.08 4.97
CA LEU A 435 30.70 6.09 3.91
C LEU A 435 32.18 6.38 3.58
N LYS A 436 33.08 6.30 4.57
CA LYS A 436 34.54 6.42 4.37
C LYS A 436 35.11 5.24 3.58
N GLU A 437 34.59 4.04 3.81
CA GLU A 437 35.02 2.81 3.12
C GLU A 437 34.52 2.75 1.66
N LYS A 438 33.44 3.48 1.34
CA LYS A 438 32.86 3.58 -0.01
C LYS A 438 33.31 4.81 -0.82
N GLY A 439 34.23 5.62 -0.32
CA GLY A 439 34.87 6.70 -1.09
C GLY A 439 33.95 7.86 -1.48
N VAL A 440 32.85 8.10 -0.73
CA VAL A 440 31.93 9.22 -1.00
C VAL A 440 32.30 10.39 -0.09
N ARG A 441 32.79 11.50 -0.67
CA ARG A 441 33.12 12.74 0.05
C ARG A 441 31.91 13.67 0.02
N CYS A 442 31.18 13.80 1.12
CA CYS A 442 30.16 14.83 1.28
C CYS A 442 30.78 16.10 1.86
N HIS A 443 30.70 17.22 1.14
CA HIS A 443 30.94 18.54 1.71
C HIS A 443 29.73 18.90 2.60
N ALA A 444 29.95 18.96 3.91
CA ALA A 444 28.99 19.55 4.84
C ALA A 444 29.14 21.07 4.79
N ASN A 445 28.07 21.78 4.44
CA ASN A 445 27.94 23.20 4.72
C ASN A 445 26.91 23.32 5.84
N GLU A 446 27.36 23.71 7.03
CA GLU A 446 26.51 24.02 8.17
C GLU A 446 25.73 25.29 7.86
N ASN A 447 24.44 25.17 7.58
CA ASN A 447 23.38 26.09 8.03
C ASN A 447 22.02 25.68 7.45
N GLU A 448 20.98 25.91 8.26
CA GLU A 448 19.54 25.79 7.96
C GLU A 448 18.87 24.43 8.24
N TRP A 449 18.48 24.27 9.50
CA TRP A 449 17.34 23.45 9.90
C TRP A 449 16.03 24.17 9.53
N LYS A 450 15.29 23.72 8.51
CA LYS A 450 13.84 23.96 8.39
C LYS A 450 13.12 22.78 7.71
N TYR A 451 12.30 22.09 8.50
CA TYR A 451 11.07 21.36 8.14
C TYR A 451 10.93 20.80 6.71
N CYS A 452 11.06 19.48 6.54
CA CYS A 452 10.49 18.76 5.39
C CYS A 452 9.10 18.22 5.74
N ASN A 453 8.10 18.87 5.16
CA ASN A 453 6.74 18.39 5.06
C ASN A 453 6.67 17.30 3.96
N VAL A 454 5.94 16.23 4.22
CA VAL A 454 5.71 15.13 3.27
C VAL A 454 4.65 15.57 2.27
N THR A 455 5.04 15.81 1.01
CA THR A 455 4.08 15.82 -0.10
C THR A 455 4.71 15.26 -1.37
N VAL A 456 4.17 14.12 -1.79
CA VAL A 456 4.28 13.53 -3.12
C VAL A 456 3.82 14.53 -4.16
N LEU A 457 4.65 14.90 -5.14
CA LEU A 457 4.17 15.53 -6.37
C LEU A 457 4.91 15.03 -7.60
N THR A 458 4.11 14.32 -8.40
CA THR A 458 4.15 14.23 -9.86
C THR A 458 4.41 15.57 -10.54
N ARG A 459 5.17 15.51 -11.64
CA ARG A 459 5.28 16.54 -12.69
C ARG A 459 3.91 17.07 -13.15
N PRO A 460 3.86 18.33 -13.65
CA PRO A 460 3.86 18.52 -15.10
C PRO A 460 4.70 19.71 -15.63
N ALA A 461 5.00 19.63 -16.92
CA ALA A 461 5.62 20.63 -17.80
C ALA A 461 4.61 21.74 -18.17
N SER A 462 4.98 23.03 -18.10
CA SER A 462 5.51 23.91 -19.17
C SER A 462 4.47 24.58 -20.09
N TRP A 463 4.52 25.93 -20.08
CA TRP A 463 4.22 26.90 -21.16
C TRP A 463 2.77 27.35 -21.41
N ALA A 464 2.46 28.60 -21.05
CA ALA A 464 2.18 29.73 -21.98
C ALA A 464 1.75 30.98 -21.17
N GLY A 465 2.42 32.12 -21.38
CA GLY A 465 1.91 33.45 -20.99
C GLY A 465 0.80 33.94 -21.95
N PRO A 466 0.32 35.20 -21.90
CA PRO A 466 1.00 36.40 -21.39
C PRO A 466 0.09 37.46 -20.68
N MET A 467 0.67 38.66 -20.45
CA MET A 467 0.04 39.98 -20.17
C MET A 467 -0.52 40.18 -18.75
N GLY A 468 -0.16 41.20 -17.97
CA GLY A 468 0.29 42.56 -18.32
C GLY A 468 -0.77 43.56 -17.87
N THR A 469 -0.88 43.82 -16.57
CA THR A 469 -1.85 44.77 -15.99
C THR A 469 -1.26 46.17 -15.93
N GLY A 470 -1.78 47.09 -16.74
CA GLY A 470 -1.65 48.55 -16.62
C GLY A 470 -3.02 49.21 -16.34
N PRO A 471 -3.06 50.48 -15.88
CA PRO A 471 -4.16 51.05 -15.08
C PRO A 471 -5.27 51.75 -15.91
N PRO A 472 -6.37 52.24 -15.29
CA PRO A 472 -7.65 52.52 -15.95
C PRO A 472 -7.83 53.98 -16.37
N ILE A 473 -8.59 54.21 -17.45
CA ILE A 473 -9.13 55.53 -17.83
C ILE A 473 -10.59 55.37 -18.31
N GLN A 474 -11.38 56.39 -17.98
CA GLN A 474 -12.83 56.51 -17.95
C GLN A 474 -13.50 56.83 -19.30
N ASP A 475 -14.84 56.66 -19.29
CA ASP A 475 -15.90 57.33 -20.05
C ASP A 475 -16.09 57.05 -21.56
N LEU A 476 -17.28 56.51 -21.90
CA LEU A 476 -18.39 57.25 -22.55
C LEU A 476 -19.52 56.28 -23.01
N GLY A 477 -20.72 56.44 -22.45
CA GLY A 477 -22.03 56.40 -23.17
C GLY A 477 -22.71 55.05 -23.57
N PRO A 478 -24.04 54.89 -23.37
CA PRO A 478 -24.87 53.73 -23.80
C PRO A 478 -25.74 54.10 -25.04
N PRO A 479 -26.86 53.40 -25.39
CA PRO A 479 -27.19 51.95 -25.51
C PRO A 479 -27.77 51.62 -26.91
N ILE A 480 -27.90 50.34 -27.31
CA ILE A 480 -29.01 49.91 -28.20
C ILE A 480 -29.48 48.50 -27.77
N GLN A 481 -30.73 48.45 -27.30
CA GLN A 481 -31.57 47.26 -27.21
C GLN A 481 -32.12 46.96 -28.61
N ASP A 482 -32.39 45.70 -28.94
CA ASP A 482 -33.75 45.18 -29.13
C ASP A 482 -33.86 44.01 -30.15
N LEU A 483 -34.80 43.10 -29.87
CA LEU A 483 -35.45 42.09 -30.73
C LEU A 483 -34.61 40.88 -31.22
N GLY A 484 -34.92 39.60 -30.99
CA GLY A 484 -36.05 38.89 -30.37
C GLY A 484 -35.84 37.34 -30.49
N PRO A 485 -36.70 36.49 -29.90
CA PRO A 485 -36.56 35.02 -29.88
C PRO A 485 -37.61 34.33 -30.80
N PRO A 486 -37.91 33.02 -30.66
CA PRO A 486 -37.18 31.82 -31.11
C PRO A 486 -38.02 30.98 -32.11
N ILE A 487 -37.45 29.97 -32.78
CA ILE A 487 -38.26 28.89 -33.38
C ILE A 487 -37.62 27.53 -33.07
N GLN A 488 -38.27 26.82 -32.14
CA GLN A 488 -38.29 25.36 -32.05
C GLN A 488 -39.38 24.89 -33.01
N ASP A 489 -39.11 23.92 -33.89
CA ASP A 489 -40.06 22.82 -34.04
C ASP A 489 -39.43 21.56 -34.65
N LEU A 490 -39.92 20.45 -34.14
CA LEU A 490 -39.46 19.09 -34.29
C LEU A 490 -40.04 18.44 -35.57
N GLY A 491 -39.20 17.72 -36.31
CA GLY A 491 -39.64 16.75 -37.32
C GLY A 491 -39.08 15.36 -37.00
N PRO A 492 -39.87 14.28 -37.03
CA PRO A 492 -39.46 12.96 -36.54
C PRO A 492 -38.53 12.21 -37.52
N PRO A 493 -37.68 11.27 -37.01
CA PRO A 493 -36.73 10.53 -37.84
C PRO A 493 -37.40 9.43 -38.66
N ILE A 494 -37.02 9.33 -39.93
CA ILE A 494 -37.42 8.28 -40.86
C ILE A 494 -36.77 6.95 -40.44
N ARG A 495 -37.61 5.94 -40.19
CA ARG A 495 -37.22 4.52 -40.03
C ARG A 495 -36.68 3.97 -41.34
N ILE A 496 -35.45 3.47 -41.34
CA ILE A 496 -34.95 2.54 -42.36
C ILE A 496 -35.12 1.12 -41.80
N GLY A 497 -35.99 0.33 -42.43
CA GLY A 497 -36.16 -1.10 -42.18
C GLY A 497 -35.19 -1.95 -43.00
N PRO A 498 -35.06 -3.26 -42.70
CA PRO A 498 -33.94 -4.10 -43.11
C PRO A 498 -34.12 -4.70 -44.51
N ALA A 499 -33.04 -4.78 -45.28
CA ALA A 499 -32.98 -5.56 -46.51
C ALA A 499 -32.58 -7.02 -46.21
N HIS A 500 -33.41 -7.95 -46.70
CA HIS A 500 -33.22 -9.40 -46.66
C HIS A 500 -32.19 -9.89 -47.71
N PRO A 501 -31.73 -11.16 -47.61
CA PRO A 501 -30.51 -11.68 -48.23
C PRO A 501 -30.73 -12.29 -49.62
N GLY A 502 -29.66 -12.36 -50.41
CA GLY A 502 -29.61 -13.07 -51.69
C GLY A 502 -28.29 -13.79 -51.89
N PHE A 503 -28.35 -15.13 -51.78
CA PHE A 503 -27.37 -16.12 -52.23
C PHE A 503 -27.07 -15.94 -53.73
N GLY A 504 -25.81 -15.95 -54.16
CA GLY A 504 -25.09 -17.13 -54.67
C GLY A 504 -24.59 -16.84 -56.10
N PRO A 505 -23.73 -17.66 -56.73
CA PRO A 505 -23.31 -19.02 -56.37
C PRO A 505 -22.00 -19.10 -55.56
#